data_AF-A0A969HNW7-F1
#
_entry.id   AF-A0A969HNW7-F1
#
_cell.length_a   1.000
_cell.length_b   1.000
_cell.length_c   1.000
_cell.angle_alpha   90.00
_cell.angle_beta   90.00
_cell.angle_gamma   90.00
#
_symmetry.space_group_name_H-M   'P 1'
#
loop_
_entity.id
_entity.type
_entity.pdbx_description
1 polymer ?
#
loop_
_entity_poly.entity_id
_entity_poly.type
_entity_poly.pdbx_seq_one_letter_code
_entity_poly.pdbx_strand_id
1 'polypeptide(L)' 'LFNIQLRKLEADGLIMREVQGTKPPLKVQYSLTEFGKTLIPVLLL' A
#
# COMPACT_ATOMS: atom_id res chain seq x y z
N LEU A 1 2.27 -15.10 -5.28
CA LEU A 1 2.40 -14.13 -6.40
C LEU A 1 1.99 -12.70 -6.00
N PHE A 2 0.76 -12.44 -5.57
CA PHE A 2 0.26 -11.07 -5.28
C PHE A 2 1.00 -10.30 -4.17
N ASN A 3 1.49 -10.98 -3.13
CA ASN A 3 2.19 -10.32 -2.02
C ASN A 3 3.53 -9.68 -2.43
N ILE A 4 4.17 -10.18 -3.49
CA ILE A 4 5.46 -9.66 -3.97
C ILE A 4 5.29 -8.25 -4.55
N GLN A 5 4.18 -7.98 -5.23
CA GLN A 5 3.92 -6.67 -5.82
C GLN A 5 3.68 -5.60 -4.75
N LEU A 6 2.85 -5.89 -3.75
CA LEU A 6 2.61 -4.95 -2.63
C LEU A 6 3.90 -4.68 -1.84
N ARG A 7 4.72 -5.70 -1.58
CA ARG A 7 6.01 -5.51 -0.91
C ARG A 7 6.98 -4.65 -1.72
N LYS A 8 6.98 -4.77 -3.04
CA LYS A 8 7.80 -3.89 -3.91
C LYS A 8 7.30 -2.46 -3.84
N LEU A 9 6.00 -2.23 -3.99
CA LEU A 9 5.41 -0.89 -3.89
C LEU A 9 5.63 -0.25 -2.50
N GLU A 10 5.63 -1.06 -1.44
CA GLU A 10 5.97 -0.61 -0.08
C GLU A 10 7.46 -0.27 0.04
N ALA A 11 8.35 -1.11 -0.51
CA ALA A 11 9.79 -0.86 -0.53
C ALA A 11 10.18 0.36 -1.37
N ASP A 12 9.46 0.61 -2.46
CA ASP A 12 9.60 1.79 -3.32
C ASP A 12 8.96 3.05 -2.70
N GLY A 13 8.32 2.93 -1.52
CA GLY A 13 7.72 4.04 -0.78
C GLY A 13 6.41 4.57 -1.36
N LEU A 14 5.77 3.84 -2.27
CA LEU A 14 4.54 4.25 -2.95
C LEU A 14 3.29 3.97 -2.13
N ILE A 15 3.29 2.86 -1.39
CA ILE A 15 2.20 2.49 -0.49
C ILE A 15 2.70 2.28 0.93
N MET A 16 1.83 2.53 1.91
CA MET A 16 2.04 2.14 3.30
C MET A 16 1.09 0.99 3.67
N ARG A 17 1.52 0.18 4.64
CA ARG A 17 0.75 -0.94 5.19
C ARG A 17 0.36 -0.64 6.63
N GLU A 18 -0.93 -0.70 6.91
CA GLU A 18 -1.47 -0.61 8.28
C GLU A 18 -2.13 -1.94 8.69
N VAL A 19 -1.87 -2.38 9.91
CA VAL A 19 -2.53 -3.55 10.51
C VAL A 19 -3.55 -3.06 11.52
N GLN A 20 -4.81 -3.37 11.29
CA GLN A 20 -5.93 -2.99 12.14
C GLN A 20 -6.43 -4.18 12.95
N GLY A 21 -6.69 -3.92 14.24
CA GLY A 21 -7.21 -4.88 15.20
C GLY A 21 -6.14 -5.38 16.18
N THR A 22 -6.62 -5.91 17.30
CA THR A 22 -5.78 -6.45 18.38
C THR A 22 -5.96 -7.97 18.56
N LYS A 23 -7.02 -8.55 17.98
CA LYS A 23 -7.30 -9.98 18.02
C LYS A 23 -7.60 -10.52 16.61
N PRO A 24 -7.22 -11.76 16.29
CA PRO A 24 -7.43 -12.34 14.96
C PRO A 24 -8.92 -12.49 14.57
N PRO A 25 -9.24 -12.43 13.26
CA PRO A 25 -8.33 -12.14 12.15
C PRO A 25 -7.96 -10.66 12.09
N LEU A 26 -6.66 -10.38 11.99
CA LEU A 26 -6.16 -9.01 11.82
C LEU A 26 -6.45 -8.56 10.39
N LYS A 27 -6.94 -7.33 10.25
CA LYS A 27 -7.18 -6.72 8.94
C LYS A 27 -5.93 -5.96 8.51
N VAL A 28 -5.54 -6.10 7.25
CA VAL A 28 -4.45 -5.31 6.68
C VAL A 28 -5.06 -4.34 5.68
N GLN A 29 -4.74 -3.06 5.81
CA GLN A 29 -5.07 -2.01 4.84
C GLN A 29 -3.80 -1.49 4.20
N TYR A 30 -3.90 -1.17 2.90
CA TYR A 30 -2.85 -0.51 2.16
C TYR A 30 -3.39 0.81 1.61
N SER A 31 -2.58 1.85 1.66
CA SER A 31 -2.93 3.19 1.16
C SER A 31 -1.72 3.82 0.48
N LEU A 32 -1.96 4.74 -0.45
CA LEU A 32 -0.88 5.53 -1.06
C LEU A 32 -0.22 6.43 -0.02
N THR A 33 1.10 6.52 -0.05
CA THR A 33 1.85 7.55 0.68
C THR A 33 1.63 8.91 0.03
N GLU A 34 2.08 9.99 0.68
CA GLU A 34 2.08 11.32 0.05
C GLU A 34 2.87 11.33 -1.27
N PHE A 35 3.99 10.60 -1.33
CA PHE A 35 4.73 10.39 -2.58
C PHE A 35 3.93 9.58 -3.59
N GLY A 36 3.33 8.47 -3.19
CA GLY A 36 2.50 7.63 -4.08
C GLY A 36 1.30 8.37 -4.68
N LYS A 37 0.69 9.30 -3.93
CA LYS A 37 -0.40 10.15 -4.43
C LYS A 37 0.02 11.04 -5.61
N THR A 38 1.31 11.40 -5.72
CA THR A 38 1.82 12.19 -6.86
C THR A 38 1.73 11.44 -8.19
N LEU A 39 1.57 10.11 -8.18
CA LEU A 39 1.43 9.29 -9.38
C LEU A 39 0.00 9.19 -9.89
N ILE A 40 -1.01 9.61 -9.12
CA ILE A 40 -2.42 9.57 -9.50
C ILE A 40 -2.68 10.20 -10.88
N PRO A 41 -2.12 11.39 -11.21
CA PRO A 41 -2.33 12.01 -12.52
C PRO A 41 -1.83 11.17 -13.70
N VAL A 42 -0.82 10.32 -13.49
CA VAL A 42 -0.24 9.45 -14.53
C VAL A 42 -1.01 8.13 -14.64
N LEU A 43 -1.56 7.62 -13.54
CA LEU A 43 -2.34 6.37 -13.50
C LEU A 43 -3.75 6.50 -14.11
N LEU A 44 -4.28 7.72 -14.20
CA LEU A 44 -5.60 8.02 -14.74
C LEU A 44 -5.57 8.49 -16.20
N LEU A 45 -4.40 8.44 -16.85
CA LEU A 45 -4.23 8.62 -18.29
C LEU A 45 -4.67 7.34 -19.03
#